data_AF-A0A934GM85-F1
#
_entry.id   AF-A0A934GM85-F1
#
_cell.length_a   1.000
_cell.length_b   1.000
_cell.length_c   1.000
_cell.angle_alpha   90.00
_cell.angle_beta   90.00
_cell.angle_gamma   90.00
#
_symmetry.space_group_name_H-M   'P 1'
#
loop_
_entity.id
_entity.type
_entity.pdbx_description
1 polymer ?
#
loop_
_entity_poly.entity_id
_entity_poly.type
_entity_poly.pdbx_seq_one_letter_code
_entity_poly.pdbx_strand_id
1 'polypeptide(L)' 'MVKWIQQLLSDDFTISKRLMGIACVLGGIMGAIGIVMVDMLREGSSFGPFQKLALVATIAVAVIGLTLIPLKDRPA' A
#
# COMPACT_ATOMS: atom_id res chain seq x y z
N MET A 1 -20.90 15.09 -12.52
CA MET A 1 -19.56 14.94 -11.90
C MET A 1 -19.77 14.77 -10.40
N VAL A 2 -19.30 13.66 -9.84
CA VAL A 2 -19.66 13.22 -8.47
C VAL A 2 -19.02 14.17 -7.44
N LYS A 3 -19.82 14.79 -6.56
CA LYS A 3 -19.37 15.77 -5.53
C LYS A 3 -18.13 15.31 -4.73
N TRP A 4 -18.03 14.00 -4.50
CA TRP A 4 -16.94 13.35 -3.77
C TRP A 4 -15.58 13.45 -4.48
N ILE A 5 -15.55 13.56 -5.83
CA ILE A 5 -14.31 13.72 -6.60
C ILE A 5 -13.72 15.12 -6.40
N GLN A 6 -14.58 16.15 -6.31
CA GLN A 6 -14.12 17.53 -6.07
C GLN A 6 -13.54 17.70 -4.66
N GLN A 7 -14.06 16.98 -3.67
CA GLN A 7 -13.52 17.00 -2.31
C GLN A 7 -12.13 16.34 -2.21
N LEU A 8 -11.87 15.27 -2.98
CA LEU A 8 -10.54 14.65 -3.07
C LEU A 8 -9.49 15.53 -3.77
N LEU A 9 -9.91 16.45 -4.64
CA LEU A 9 -9.04 17.39 -5.36
C LEU A 9 -8.98 18.78 -4.70
N SER A 10 -9.58 18.97 -3.52
CA SER A 10 -9.54 20.25 -2.80
C SER A 10 -8.28 20.34 -1.93
N ASP A 11 -7.57 21.46 -1.97
CA ASP A 11 -6.31 21.72 -1.22
C ASP A 11 -6.45 21.53 0.31
N ASP A 12 -7.67 21.60 0.86
CA ASP A 12 -7.96 21.38 2.29
C ASP A 12 -8.13 19.90 2.68
N PHE A 13 -8.03 18.95 1.73
CA PHE A 13 -8.21 17.53 2.02
C PHE A 13 -6.97 16.95 2.73
N THR A 14 -6.87 17.21 4.03
CA THR A 14 -5.82 16.68 4.89
C THR A 14 -6.10 15.23 5.21
N ILE A 15 -5.57 14.33 4.39
CA ILE A 15 -5.56 12.90 4.70
C ILE A 15 -4.79 12.73 6.01
N SER A 16 -5.48 12.24 7.05
CA SER A 16 -4.84 11.89 8.32
C SER A 16 -3.68 10.92 8.05
N LYS A 17 -2.49 11.17 8.63
CA LYS A 17 -1.34 10.25 8.53
C LYS A 17 -1.70 8.82 8.94
N ARG A 18 -2.71 8.68 9.80
CA ARG A 18 -3.30 7.39 10.15
C ARG A 18 -4.02 6.72 8.98
N LEU A 19 -4.82 7.44 8.21
CA LEU A 19 -5.51 6.89 7.03
C LEU A 19 -4.49 6.52 5.94
N MET A 20 -3.49 7.37 5.71
CA MET A 20 -2.40 7.10 4.77
C MET A 20 -1.58 5.88 5.21
N GLY A 21 -1.25 5.79 6.50
CA GLY A 21 -0.57 4.63 7.09
C GLY A 21 -1.36 3.33 6.92
N ILE A 22 -2.66 3.36 7.22
CA ILE A 22 -3.56 2.20 7.02
C ILE A 22 -3.61 1.81 5.53
N ALA A 23 -3.72 2.78 4.62
CA ALA A 23 -3.73 2.52 3.18
C ALA A 23 -2.41 1.87 2.71
N CYS A 24 -1.26 2.34 3.20
CA CYS A 24 0.05 1.74 2.91
C CYS A 24 0.16 0.31 3.48
N VAL A 25 -0.31 0.07 4.70
CA VAL A 25 -0.32 -1.29 5.29
C VAL A 25 -1.20 -2.23 4.47
N LEU A 26 -2.44 -1.84 4.18
CA LEU A 26 -3.35 -2.65 3.39
C LEU A 26 -2.83 -2.89 1.97
N GLY A 27 -2.29 -1.86 1.32
CA GLY A 27 -1.68 -1.97 0.00
C GLY A 27 -0.48 -2.90 -0.01
N GLY A 28 0.40 -2.81 0.99
CA GLY A 28 1.56 -3.69 1.14
C GLY A 28 1.16 -5.16 1.38
N ILE A 29 0.18 -5.40 2.26
CA ILE A 29 -0.34 -6.76 2.52
C ILE A 29 -1.00 -7.35 1.26
N MET A 30 -1.89 -6.60 0.62
CA MET A 30 -2.55 -7.06 -0.61
C MET A 30 -1.56 -7.29 -1.75
N GLY A 31 -0.54 -6.42 -1.87
CA GLY A 31 0.53 -6.59 -2.84
C GLY A 31 1.34 -7.86 -2.60
N ALA A 32 1.71 -8.14 -1.34
CA ALA A 32 2.43 -9.37 -0.98
C ALA A 32 1.60 -10.62 -1.28
N ILE A 33 0.31 -10.63 -0.91
CA ILE A 33 -0.62 -11.72 -1.21
C ILE A 33 -0.74 -11.91 -2.73
N GLY A 34 -0.91 -10.83 -3.49
CA GLY A 34 -1.01 -10.87 -4.95
C GLY A 34 0.23 -11.48 -5.61
N ILE A 35 1.43 -11.13 -5.14
CA ILE A 35 2.69 -11.70 -5.64
C ILE A 35 2.75 -13.21 -5.38
N VAL A 36 2.38 -13.65 -4.18
CA VAL A 36 2.33 -15.07 -3.83
C VAL A 36 1.29 -15.81 -4.67
N MET A 37 0.11 -15.23 -4.88
CA MET A 37 -0.92 -15.86 -5.72
C MET A 37 -0.49 -15.97 -7.19
N VAL A 38 0.14 -14.93 -7.73
CA VAL A 38 0.70 -14.97 -9.09
C VAL A 38 1.77 -16.05 -9.21
N ASP A 39 2.59 -16.23 -8.18
CA ASP A 39 3.58 -17.32 -8.13
C ASP A 39 2.90 -18.70 -8.11
N MET A 40 1.87 -18.90 -7.27
CA MET A 40 1.12 -20.16 -7.20
C MET A 40 0.42 -20.54 -8.51
N LEU A 41 -0.08 -19.55 -9.25
CA LEU A 41 -0.74 -19.76 -10.55
C LEU A 41 0.25 -20.01 -11.69
N ARG A 42 1.55 -19.76 -11.47
CA ARG A 42 2.56 -19.82 -12.51
C ARG A 42 3.28 -21.16 -12.44
N GLU A 43 2.79 -22.12 -13.22
CA GLU A 43 3.37 -23.46 -13.31
C GLU A 43 4.82 -23.42 -13.85
N GLY A 44 5.76 -23.95 -13.06
CA GLY A 44 7.07 -24.38 -13.56
C GLY A 44 8.22 -23.37 -13.56
N SER A 45 8.09 -22.19 -12.96
CA SER A 45 9.20 -21.23 -12.90
C SER A 45 9.60 -20.84 -11.48
N SER A 46 10.92 -20.85 -11.21
CA SER A 46 11.49 -20.34 -9.96
C SER A 46 11.06 -18.90 -9.67
N PHE A 47 10.79 -18.62 -8.40
CA PHE A 47 10.44 -17.29 -7.89
C PHE A 47 11.40 -16.22 -8.45
N GLY A 48 10.90 -15.41 -9.37
CA GLY A 48 11.71 -14.55 -10.22
C GLY A 48 12.41 -13.44 -9.43
N PRO A 49 13.57 -12.94 -9.89
CA PRO A 49 14.27 -11.83 -9.21
C PRO A 49 13.38 -10.59 -9.05
N PHE A 50 12.51 -10.31 -10.02
CA PHE A 50 11.53 -9.24 -9.94
C PHE A 50 10.42 -9.50 -8.92
N GLN A 51 9.95 -10.75 -8.75
CA GLN A 51 8.98 -11.09 -7.70
C GLN A 51 9.60 -10.95 -6.31
N LYS A 52 10.88 -11.30 -6.14
CA LYS A 52 11.64 -11.05 -4.89
C LYS A 52 11.70 -9.58 -4.55
N LEU A 53 12.10 -8.75 -5.52
CA LEU A 53 12.17 -7.31 -5.32
C LEU A 53 10.79 -6.71 -5.05
N ALA A 54 9.75 -7.14 -5.78
CA ALA A 54 8.40 -6.68 -5.54
C ALA A 54 7.89 -7.09 -4.15
N LEU A 55 8.17 -8.31 -3.69
CA LEU A 55 7.80 -8.77 -2.36
C LEU A 55 8.47 -7.91 -1.29
N VAL A 56 9.79 -7.69 -1.39
CA VAL A 56 10.54 -6.81 -0.48
C VAL A 56 9.97 -5.39 -0.48
N ALA A 57 9.64 -4.86 -1.66
CA ALA A 57 9.04 -3.53 -1.78
C ALA A 57 7.66 -3.45 -1.10
N THR A 58 6.80 -4.44 -1.29
CA THR A 58 5.46 -4.47 -0.65
C THR A 58 5.56 -4.58 0.87
N ILE A 59 6.53 -5.34 1.38
CA ILE A 59 6.83 -5.40 2.82
C ILE A 59 7.35 -4.04 3.32
N ALA A 60 8.27 -3.40 2.60
CA ALA A 60 8.78 -2.09 2.97
C ALA A 60 7.67 -1.03 3.03
N VAL A 61 6.75 -1.04 2.05
CA VAL A 61 5.57 -0.16 2.04
C VAL A 61 4.66 -0.44 3.24
N ALA A 62 4.44 -1.70 3.60
CA ALA A 62 3.66 -2.05 4.79
C ALA A 62 4.34 -1.54 6.08
N VAL A 63 5.66 -1.69 6.20
CA VAL A 63 6.43 -1.19 7.34
C VAL A 63 6.36 0.34 7.43
N ILE A 64 6.50 1.05 6.31
CA ILE A 64 6.33 2.51 6.25
C ILE A 64 4.88 2.88 6.66
N GLY A 65 3.88 2.13 6.22
CA GLY A 65 2.51 2.33 6.66
C GLY A 65 2.35 2.16 8.18
N LEU A 66 2.97 1.13 8.75
CA LEU A 66 2.96 0.87 10.20
C LEU A 66 3.65 2.00 10.98
N THR A 67 4.72 2.60 10.46
CA THR A 67 5.36 3.74 11.12
C THR A 67 4.52 5.01 11.03
N LEU A 68 3.66 5.16 10.02
CA LEU A 68 2.75 6.31 9.87
C LEU A 68 1.51 6.24 10.77
N ILE A 69 1.04 5.04 11.12
CA ILE A 69 -0.12 4.85 12.03
C ILE A 69 0.04 5.57 13.39
N PRO A 70 1.17 5.45 14.12
CA PRO A 70 1.34 6.14 15.41
C PRO A 70 1.54 7.65 15.30
N LEU A 71 1.79 8.22 14.10
CA LEU A 71 1.91 9.68 13.91
C LEU A 71 0.56 10.43 14.02
N LYS A 72 -0.56 9.70 14.14
CA LYS A 72 -1.91 10.18 14.48
C LYS A 72 -2.35 11.39 13.62
N ASP A 73 -3.02 12.37 14.22
CA ASP A 73 -3.74 13.45 13.53
C ASP A 73 -2.86 14.63 13.12
N ARG A 74 -1.53 14.43 13.03
CA ARG A 74 -0.71 15.45 12.39
C ARG A 74 -1.05 15.42 10.90
N PRO A 75 -1.48 16.53 10.29
CA PRO A 75 -1.74 16.59 8.85
C PRO A 75 -0.48 16.13 8.11
N ALA A 76 -0.68 15.26 7.11
CA ALA A 76 0.35 14.84 6.16
C ALA A 76 0.87 16.05 5.40
#